data_AF-A0A8C7XWC9-F1
#
_entry.id   AF-A0A8C7XWC9-F1
#
_cell.length_a   1.000
_cell.length_b   1.000
_cell.length_c   1.000
_cell.angle_alpha   90.00
_cell.angle_beta   90.00
_cell.angle_gamma   90.00
#
_symmetry.space_group_name_H-M   'P 1'
#
loop_
_entity.id
_entity.type
_entity.pdbx_description
1 polymer ?
#
loop_
_entity_poly.entity_id
_entity_poly.type
_entity_poly.pdbx_seq_one_letter_code
_entity_poly.pdbx_strand_id
1 'polypeptide(L)'
;MTSHVKLRKEKTGTVDYDIQIKEVRCQLVDQLKVLDLQLEQKTQQLQDLTDYLRRRGEIENEYARSLEKLAERFSSKTKSQTSVLRKDTTTNSVSQVWVALLTHTRQESKDHSEISESCSNVLIQPLTNCLDYTQRLARKSKDICTQLQDGLLKATADLQTVREKPNTEQFLLPNLLQSVIPMVLLRLRVCRGKAERGRETGGKTKAEPSRRRPGKYFL
;
A
#
# COMPACT_ATOMS: atom_id res chain seq x y z
N MET A 1 -42.60 47.76 26.07
CA MET A 1 -41.25 47.25 26.39
C MET A 1 -41.13 45.80 25.90
N THR A 2 -40.71 45.58 24.65
CA THR A 2 -40.52 44.22 24.10
C THR A 2 -39.38 44.22 23.08
N SER A 3 -38.19 44.67 23.50
CA SER A 3 -36.96 44.65 22.67
C SER A 3 -35.91 43.64 23.15
N HIS A 4 -36.07 43.08 24.35
CA HIS A 4 -35.04 42.23 24.97
C HIS A 4 -35.10 40.73 24.62
N VAL A 5 -36.22 40.23 24.07
CA VAL A 5 -36.39 38.79 23.80
C VAL A 5 -35.87 38.38 22.41
N LYS A 6 -35.93 39.27 21.41
CA LYS A 6 -35.42 39.00 20.05
C LYS A 6 -33.88 38.95 20.00
N LEU A 7 -33.20 39.86 20.70
CA LEU A 7 -31.74 39.94 20.75
C LEU A 7 -31.06 38.71 21.39
N ARG A 8 -31.76 38.03 22.31
CA ARG A 8 -31.24 36.86 23.04
C ARG A 8 -31.24 35.58 22.18
N LYS A 9 -32.24 35.46 21.29
CA LYS A 9 -32.37 34.32 20.35
C LYS A 9 -31.37 34.42 19.20
N GLU A 10 -31.11 35.63 18.74
CA GLU A 10 -30.13 35.97 17.68
C GLU A 10 -28.67 35.73 18.11
N LYS A 11 -28.32 36.10 19.36
CA LYS A 11 -27.01 35.77 19.97
C LYS A 11 -26.79 34.27 20.16
N THR A 12 -27.84 33.51 20.48
CA THR A 12 -27.74 32.05 20.68
C THR A 12 -27.51 31.33 19.34
N GLY A 13 -28.30 31.65 18.30
CA GLY A 13 -28.11 31.05 16.98
C GLY A 13 -26.76 31.39 16.34
N THR A 14 -26.22 32.59 16.60
CA THR A 14 -24.88 32.97 16.13
C THR A 14 -23.77 32.09 16.74
N VAL A 15 -23.82 31.89 18.07
CA VAL A 15 -22.81 31.08 18.78
C VAL A 15 -22.84 29.64 18.27
N ASP A 16 -24.02 29.12 17.92
CA ASP A 16 -24.18 27.78 17.34
C ASP A 16 -23.50 27.67 15.95
N TYR A 17 -23.54 28.71 15.11
CA TYR A 17 -22.88 28.70 13.80
C TYR A 17 -21.35 28.81 13.89
N ASP A 18 -20.82 29.65 14.78
CA ASP A 18 -19.38 29.75 15.01
C ASP A 18 -18.80 28.42 15.53
N ILE A 19 -19.58 27.69 16.34
CA ILE A 19 -19.22 26.33 16.79
C ILE A 19 -19.23 25.36 15.61
N GLN A 20 -20.28 25.32 14.79
CA GLN A 20 -20.37 24.43 13.62
C GLN A 20 -19.23 24.66 12.60
N ILE A 21 -18.87 25.92 12.33
CA ILE A 21 -17.76 26.24 11.42
C ILE A 21 -16.43 25.74 12.00
N LYS A 22 -16.20 25.92 13.30
CA LYS A 22 -15.01 25.38 13.98
C LYS A 22 -14.98 23.85 13.93
N GLU A 23 -16.11 23.18 14.12
CA GLU A 23 -16.21 21.72 14.01
C GLU A 23 -15.87 21.21 12.60
N VAL A 24 -16.40 21.85 11.55
CA VAL A 24 -16.06 21.47 10.15
C VAL A 24 -14.56 21.68 9.87
N ARG A 25 -13.97 22.79 10.35
CA ARG A 25 -12.53 23.03 10.22
C ARG A 25 -11.69 21.98 10.95
N CYS A 26 -12.05 21.66 12.20
CA CYS A 26 -11.40 20.58 12.95
C CYS A 26 -11.50 19.24 12.22
N GLN A 27 -12.66 18.91 11.66
CA GLN A 27 -12.84 17.67 10.89
C GLN A 27 -11.96 17.64 9.63
N LEU A 28 -11.81 18.75 8.90
CA LEU A 28 -10.91 18.84 7.74
C LEU A 28 -9.44 18.65 8.15
N VAL A 29 -9.02 19.22 9.28
CA VAL A 29 -7.67 19.03 9.82
C VAL A 29 -7.45 17.57 10.23
N ASP A 30 -8.41 16.94 10.88
CA ASP A 30 -8.30 15.54 11.28
C ASP A 30 -8.31 14.58 10.06
N GLN A 31 -9.02 14.93 8.98
CA GLN A 31 -8.92 14.19 7.71
C GLN A 31 -7.51 14.23 7.14
N LEU A 32 -6.84 15.39 7.16
CA LEU A 32 -5.45 15.50 6.71
C LEU A 32 -4.52 14.62 7.53
N LYS A 33 -4.65 14.62 8.86
CA LYS A 33 -3.85 13.75 9.74
C LYS A 33 -4.05 12.27 9.41
N VAL A 34 -5.29 11.86 9.15
CA VAL A 34 -5.60 10.46 8.75
C VAL A 34 -4.98 10.12 7.41
N LEU A 35 -5.04 11.03 6.43
CA LEU A 35 -4.41 10.85 5.12
C LEU A 35 -2.89 10.74 5.23
N ASP A 36 -2.25 11.58 6.04
CA ASP A 36 -0.81 11.54 6.27
C ASP A 36 -0.40 10.21 6.93
N LEU A 37 -1.14 9.76 7.95
CA LEU A 37 -0.90 8.47 8.60
C LEU A 37 -1.09 7.29 7.63
N GLN A 38 -2.11 7.34 6.78
CA GLN A 38 -2.35 6.31 5.76
C GLN A 38 -1.23 6.27 4.72
N LEU A 39 -0.75 7.44 4.29
CA LEU A 39 0.37 7.54 3.35
C LEU A 39 1.63 6.95 3.97
N GLU A 40 1.97 7.32 5.19
CA GLU A 40 3.13 6.79 5.92
C GLU A 40 3.06 5.26 6.04
N GLN A 41 1.93 4.73 6.50
CA GLN A 41 1.72 3.27 6.60
C GLN A 41 1.85 2.57 5.26
N LYS A 42 1.28 3.13 4.18
CA LYS A 42 1.37 2.54 2.84
C LYS A 42 2.78 2.59 2.28
N THR A 43 3.49 3.70 2.49
CA THR A 43 4.90 3.83 2.11
C THR A 43 5.76 2.81 2.84
N GLN A 44 5.59 2.64 4.16
CA GLN A 44 6.33 1.63 4.91
C GLN A 44 6.04 0.21 4.40
N GLN A 45 4.77 -0.14 4.18
CA GLN A 45 4.39 -1.46 3.65
C GLN A 45 5.03 -1.76 2.28
N LEU A 46 5.07 -0.77 1.38
CA LEU A 46 5.69 -0.92 0.06
C LEU A 46 7.21 -1.04 0.16
N GLN A 47 7.83 -0.32 1.09
CA GLN A 47 9.25 -0.43 1.36
C GLN A 47 9.62 -1.81 1.91
N ASP A 48 8.92 -2.28 2.94
CA ASP A 48 9.15 -3.60 3.54
C ASP A 48 9.04 -4.73 2.50
N LEU A 49 8.02 -4.64 1.62
CA LEU A 49 7.85 -5.61 0.54
C LEU A 49 8.97 -5.54 -0.50
N THR A 50 9.43 -4.33 -0.84
CA THR A 50 10.55 -4.13 -1.77
C THR A 50 11.84 -4.73 -1.20
N ASP A 51 12.12 -4.50 0.09
CA ASP A 51 13.30 -5.03 0.75
C ASP A 51 13.24 -6.55 0.90
N TYR A 52 12.06 -7.10 1.20
CA TYR A 52 11.83 -8.54 1.18
C TYR A 52 12.12 -9.15 -0.21
N LEU A 53 11.60 -8.53 -1.28
CA LEU A 53 11.82 -9.03 -2.65
C LEU A 53 13.30 -8.98 -3.05
N ARG A 54 14.01 -7.91 -2.71
CA ARG A 54 15.47 -7.84 -2.93
C ARG A 54 16.19 -8.95 -2.20
N ARG A 55 15.90 -9.13 -0.90
CA ARG A 55 16.56 -10.17 -0.11
C ARG A 55 16.23 -11.57 -0.62
N ARG A 56 14.99 -11.79 -1.04
CA ARG A 56 14.58 -13.04 -1.69
C ARG A 56 15.33 -13.26 -2.99
N GLY A 57 15.44 -12.25 -3.86
CA GLY A 57 16.20 -12.34 -5.10
C GLY A 57 17.67 -12.72 -4.89
N GLU A 58 18.33 -12.11 -3.90
CA GLU A 58 19.72 -12.45 -3.53
C GLU A 58 19.88 -13.92 -3.15
N ILE A 59 18.96 -14.46 -2.33
CA ILE A 59 18.99 -15.85 -1.88
C ILE A 59 18.77 -16.80 -3.07
N GLU A 60 17.79 -16.51 -3.92
CA GLU A 60 17.50 -17.33 -5.10
C GLU A 60 18.70 -17.34 -6.08
N ASN A 61 19.37 -16.19 -6.26
CA ASN A 61 20.57 -16.09 -7.08
C ASN A 61 21.77 -16.84 -6.48
N GLU A 62 21.94 -16.83 -5.16
CA GLU A 62 22.97 -17.61 -4.48
C GLU A 62 22.73 -19.12 -4.62
N TYR A 63 21.47 -19.55 -4.54
CA TYR A 63 21.10 -20.94 -4.75
C TYR A 63 21.35 -21.37 -6.20
N ALA A 64 20.92 -20.58 -7.18
CA ALA A 64 21.21 -20.79 -8.60
C ALA A 64 22.73 -20.97 -8.85
N ARG A 65 23.56 -20.02 -8.39
CA ARG A 65 25.03 -20.11 -8.54
C ARG A 65 25.62 -21.35 -7.89
N SER A 66 25.06 -21.79 -6.76
CA SER A 66 25.51 -22.99 -6.07
C SER A 66 25.19 -24.27 -6.86
N LEU A 67 24.00 -24.34 -7.47
CA LEU A 67 23.59 -25.44 -8.35
C LEU A 67 24.43 -25.50 -9.63
N GLU A 68 24.68 -24.36 -10.30
CA GLU A 68 25.54 -24.35 -11.49
C GLU A 68 26.97 -24.80 -11.16
N LYS A 69 27.52 -24.32 -10.03
CA LYS A 69 28.84 -24.74 -9.56
C LYS A 69 28.90 -26.25 -9.25
N LEU A 70 27.84 -26.81 -8.70
CA LEU A 70 27.71 -28.26 -8.48
C LEU A 70 27.71 -29.01 -9.81
N ALA A 71 26.85 -28.61 -10.75
CA ALA A 71 26.74 -29.25 -12.06
C ALA A 71 28.06 -29.20 -12.85
N GLU A 72 28.80 -28.08 -12.78
CA GLU A 72 30.05 -27.90 -13.51
C GLU A 72 31.20 -28.74 -12.95
N ARG A 73 31.31 -28.84 -11.61
CA ARG A 73 32.30 -29.70 -10.93
C ARG A 73 32.21 -31.15 -11.36
N PHE A 74 31.00 -31.63 -11.61
CA PHE A 74 30.74 -33.02 -11.96
C PHE A 74 30.67 -33.25 -13.48
N SER A 75 30.39 -32.21 -14.28
CA SER A 75 30.43 -32.28 -15.74
C SER A 75 31.84 -32.39 -16.31
N SER A 76 32.78 -31.64 -15.75
CA SER A 76 34.20 -31.67 -16.14
C SER A 76 34.83 -33.04 -15.89
N LYS A 77 34.50 -33.69 -14.77
CA LYS A 77 34.90 -35.07 -14.43
C LYS A 77 34.32 -36.13 -15.38
N THR A 78 33.11 -35.88 -15.89
CA THR A 78 32.39 -36.78 -16.79
C THR A 78 32.95 -36.71 -18.21
N LYS A 79 33.23 -35.52 -18.76
CA LYS A 79 33.84 -35.37 -20.11
C LYS A 79 35.16 -36.13 -20.23
N SER A 80 36.00 -36.11 -19.20
CA SER A 80 37.28 -36.85 -19.15
C SER A 80 37.11 -38.37 -19.07
N GLN A 81 36.05 -38.88 -18.44
CA GLN A 81 35.74 -40.33 -18.44
C GLN A 81 35.01 -40.76 -19.72
N THR A 82 34.08 -39.96 -20.23
CA THR A 82 33.29 -40.27 -21.43
C THR A 82 34.14 -40.34 -22.69
N SER A 83 35.23 -39.56 -22.80
CA SER A 83 36.20 -39.72 -23.90
C SER A 83 36.89 -41.09 -23.89
N VAL A 84 37.04 -41.73 -22.73
CA VAL A 84 37.61 -43.08 -22.59
C VAL A 84 36.55 -44.15 -22.89
N LEU A 85 35.29 -43.92 -22.48
CA LEU A 85 34.18 -44.88 -22.64
C LEU A 85 33.50 -44.90 -24.02
N ARG A 86 33.70 -43.89 -24.88
CA ARG A 86 33.10 -43.86 -26.24
C ARG A 86 33.53 -45.00 -27.17
N LYS A 87 34.51 -45.81 -26.77
CA LYS A 87 34.93 -46.99 -27.54
C LYS A 87 33.97 -48.18 -27.37
N ASP A 88 33.16 -48.23 -26.32
CA ASP A 88 32.19 -49.30 -26.06
C ASP A 88 30.75 -48.75 -26.13
N THR A 89 30.31 -48.50 -27.36
CA THR A 89 28.96 -48.05 -27.68
C THR A 89 27.99 -49.22 -27.54
N THR A 90 27.27 -49.34 -26.42
CA THR A 90 25.86 -49.83 -26.37
C THR A 90 25.25 -50.00 -24.97
N THR A 91 25.97 -49.89 -23.84
CA THR A 91 25.38 -50.18 -22.52
C THR A 91 25.93 -49.29 -21.41
N ASN A 92 25.19 -48.25 -21.00
CA ASN A 92 25.19 -47.86 -19.58
C ASN A 92 24.03 -46.92 -19.25
N SER A 93 22.90 -47.49 -18.82
CA SER A 93 21.76 -46.75 -18.26
C SER A 93 22.17 -45.81 -17.13
N VAL A 94 23.18 -46.18 -16.35
CA VAL A 94 23.75 -45.36 -15.27
C VAL A 94 24.37 -44.06 -15.79
N SER A 95 25.11 -44.11 -16.91
CA SER A 95 25.68 -42.91 -17.53
C SER A 95 24.59 -41.98 -18.07
N GLN A 96 23.49 -42.53 -18.60
CA GLN A 96 22.35 -41.73 -19.05
C GLN A 96 21.63 -41.06 -17.88
N VAL A 97 21.36 -41.78 -16.79
CA VAL A 97 20.77 -41.24 -15.56
C VAL A 97 21.64 -40.12 -14.98
N TRP A 98 22.96 -40.30 -14.99
CA TRP A 98 23.90 -39.28 -14.53
C TRP A 98 23.84 -37.99 -15.36
N VAL A 99 23.86 -38.11 -16.70
CA VAL A 99 23.72 -36.96 -17.60
C VAL A 99 22.37 -36.25 -17.40
N ALA A 100 21.29 -37.02 -17.21
CA ALA A 100 19.97 -36.49 -16.91
C ALA A 100 19.96 -35.72 -15.59
N LEU A 101 20.59 -36.24 -14.53
CA LEU A 101 20.68 -35.58 -13.23
C LEU A 101 21.43 -34.24 -13.30
N LEU A 102 22.55 -34.19 -14.04
CA LEU A 102 23.30 -32.95 -14.26
C LEU A 102 22.49 -31.94 -15.08
N THR A 103 21.69 -32.43 -16.03
CA THR A 103 20.78 -31.58 -16.82
C THR A 103 19.69 -30.99 -15.92
N HIS A 104 19.07 -31.80 -15.06
CA HIS A 104 18.06 -31.34 -14.10
C HIS A 104 18.61 -30.29 -13.13
N THR A 105 19.81 -30.52 -12.59
CA THR A 105 20.49 -29.56 -11.69
C THR A 105 20.73 -28.21 -12.37
N ARG A 106 21.13 -28.21 -13.65
CA ARG A 106 21.28 -26.97 -14.45
C ARG A 106 19.94 -26.31 -14.74
N GLN A 107 18.89 -27.10 -14.95
CA GLN A 107 17.56 -26.56 -15.16
C GLN A 107 17.06 -25.86 -13.89
N GLU A 108 17.16 -26.49 -12.72
CA GLU A 108 16.83 -25.85 -11.44
C GLU A 108 17.64 -24.56 -11.23
N SER A 109 18.94 -24.56 -11.56
CA SER A 109 19.76 -23.35 -11.50
C SER A 109 19.18 -22.20 -12.34
N LYS A 110 18.73 -22.49 -13.57
CA LYS A 110 18.09 -21.49 -14.44
C LYS A 110 16.78 -21.00 -13.86
N ASP A 111 15.92 -21.92 -13.42
CA ASP A 111 14.61 -21.58 -12.83
C ASP A 111 14.78 -20.64 -11.61
N HIS A 112 15.78 -20.92 -10.74
CA HIS A 112 16.10 -20.04 -9.60
C HIS A 112 16.68 -18.69 -10.03
N SER A 113 17.48 -18.65 -11.11
CA SER A 113 17.96 -17.39 -11.68
C SER A 113 16.82 -16.53 -12.21
N GLU A 114 15.82 -17.13 -12.86
CA GLU A 114 14.62 -16.44 -13.36
C GLU A 114 13.76 -15.90 -12.19
N ILE A 115 13.59 -16.68 -11.12
CA ILE A 115 12.91 -16.20 -9.90
C ILE A 115 13.65 -15.01 -9.29
N SER A 116 14.99 -15.07 -9.23
CA SER A 116 15.82 -13.96 -8.74
C SER A 116 15.63 -12.69 -9.56
N GLU A 117 15.67 -12.79 -10.89
CA GLU A 117 15.45 -11.67 -11.79
C GLU A 117 14.04 -11.10 -11.64
N SER A 118 13.03 -11.97 -11.53
CA SER A 118 11.65 -11.56 -11.30
C SER A 118 11.50 -10.78 -9.98
N CYS A 119 12.11 -11.27 -8.90
CA CYS A 119 12.09 -10.57 -7.60
C CYS A 119 12.83 -9.23 -7.64
N SER A 120 13.93 -9.13 -8.39
CA SER A 120 14.78 -7.93 -8.41
C SER A 120 14.32 -6.86 -9.40
N ASN A 121 13.65 -7.24 -10.48
CA ASN A 121 13.29 -6.33 -11.57
C ASN A 121 11.77 -6.28 -11.80
N VAL A 122 11.16 -7.44 -12.06
CA VAL A 122 9.76 -7.51 -12.52
C VAL A 122 8.77 -7.11 -11.43
N LEU A 123 8.97 -7.61 -10.21
CA LEU A 123 8.05 -7.38 -9.10
C LEU A 123 8.27 -6.04 -8.40
N ILE A 124 9.47 -5.45 -8.51
CA ILE A 124 9.78 -4.16 -7.88
C ILE A 124 9.10 -3.00 -8.63
N GLN A 125 9.08 -3.03 -9.97
CA GLN A 125 8.53 -1.92 -10.75
C GLN A 125 7.04 -1.60 -10.45
N PRO A 126 6.12 -2.59 -10.33
CA PRO A 126 4.75 -2.33 -9.88
C PRO A 126 4.65 -1.69 -8.49
N LEU A 127 5.55 -2.01 -7.57
CA LEU A 127 5.57 -1.43 -6.22
C LEU A 127 5.98 0.04 -6.26
N THR A 128 7.00 0.37 -7.05
CA THR A 128 7.41 1.77 -7.30
C THR A 128 6.26 2.57 -7.91
N ASN A 129 5.61 2.03 -8.94
CA ASN A 129 4.45 2.68 -9.57
C ASN A 129 3.30 2.89 -8.58
N CYS A 130 3.06 1.92 -7.70
CA CYS A 130 2.06 2.01 -6.64
C CYS A 130 2.40 3.12 -5.63
N LEU A 131 3.68 3.25 -5.24
CA LEU A 131 4.16 4.30 -4.35
C LEU A 131 3.95 5.68 -4.97
N ASP A 132 4.39 5.88 -6.21
CA ASP A 132 4.25 7.15 -6.93
C ASP A 132 2.78 7.54 -7.08
N TYR A 133 1.93 6.59 -7.45
CA TYR A 133 0.49 6.81 -7.53
C TYR A 133 -0.11 7.24 -6.18
N THR A 134 0.26 6.54 -5.10
CA THR A 134 -0.24 6.82 -3.74
C THR A 134 0.18 8.22 -3.29
N GLN A 135 1.45 8.60 -3.51
CA GLN A 135 1.95 9.94 -3.20
C GLN A 135 1.24 11.03 -4.01
N ARG A 136 1.01 10.81 -5.32
CA ARG A 136 0.28 11.76 -6.17
C ARG A 136 -1.16 11.94 -5.70
N LEU A 137 -1.83 10.85 -5.33
CA LEU A 137 -3.19 10.90 -4.81
C LEU A 137 -3.26 11.66 -3.48
N ALA A 138 -2.31 11.43 -2.57
CA ALA A 138 -2.21 12.15 -1.30
C ALA A 138 -2.02 13.66 -1.50
N ARG A 139 -1.13 14.07 -2.42
CA ARG A 139 -0.95 15.49 -2.80
C ARG A 139 -2.25 16.11 -3.29
N LYS A 140 -2.93 15.45 -4.24
CA LYS A 140 -4.22 15.93 -4.76
C LYS A 140 -5.29 16.05 -3.67
N SER A 141 -5.32 15.09 -2.73
CA SER A 141 -6.25 15.13 -1.60
C SER A 141 -5.97 16.30 -0.66
N LYS A 142 -4.68 16.58 -0.41
CA LYS A 142 -4.25 17.73 0.39
C LYS A 142 -4.65 19.05 -0.27
N ASP A 143 -4.43 19.19 -1.59
CA ASP A 143 -4.82 20.38 -2.34
C ASP A 143 -6.33 20.65 -2.27
N ILE A 144 -7.16 19.61 -2.42
CA ILE A 144 -8.62 19.72 -2.29
C ILE A 144 -9.00 20.15 -0.87
N CYS A 145 -8.37 19.57 0.15
CA CYS A 145 -8.65 19.95 1.54
C CYS A 145 -8.28 21.41 1.82
N THR A 146 -7.14 21.88 1.31
CA THR A 146 -6.74 23.29 1.41
C THR A 146 -7.76 24.20 0.73
N GLN A 147 -8.17 23.88 -0.50
CA GLN A 147 -9.20 24.66 -1.21
C GLN A 147 -10.53 24.71 -0.44
N LEU A 148 -10.94 23.61 0.20
CA LEU A 148 -12.13 23.58 1.04
C LEU A 148 -11.98 24.44 2.30
N GLN A 149 -10.81 24.41 2.94
CA GLN A 149 -10.52 25.25 4.11
C GLN A 149 -10.54 26.74 3.73
N ASP A 150 -9.93 27.11 2.61
CA ASP A 150 -9.92 28.49 2.11
C ASP A 150 -11.33 28.97 1.73
N GLY A 151 -12.10 28.12 1.04
CA GLY A 151 -13.49 28.40 0.70
C GLY A 151 -14.38 28.60 1.94
N LEU A 152 -14.19 27.77 2.97
CA LEU A 152 -14.90 27.90 4.24
C LEU A 152 -14.50 29.17 5.00
N LEU A 153 -13.21 29.51 5.02
CA LEU A 153 -12.70 30.74 5.62
C LEU A 153 -13.31 31.98 4.96
N LYS A 154 -13.30 32.01 3.62
CA LYS A 154 -13.89 33.10 2.84
C LYS A 154 -15.40 33.22 3.09
N ALA A 155 -16.14 32.12 3.02
CA ALA A 155 -17.57 32.11 3.30
C ALA A 155 -17.87 32.59 4.73
N THR A 156 -17.06 32.19 5.72
CA THR A 156 -17.21 32.65 7.10
C THR A 156 -16.97 34.16 7.22
N ALA A 157 -15.93 34.69 6.58
CA ALA A 157 -15.64 36.12 6.56
C ALA A 157 -16.76 36.93 5.88
N ASP A 158 -17.25 36.46 4.72
CA ASP A 158 -18.35 37.09 4.00
C ASP A 158 -19.63 37.12 4.87
N LEU A 159 -19.94 36.03 5.57
CA LEU A 159 -21.07 35.97 6.50
C LEU A 159 -20.92 36.91 7.70
N GLN A 160 -19.70 37.06 8.24
CA GLN A 160 -19.42 38.02 9.31
C GLN A 160 -19.64 39.46 8.84
N THR A 161 -19.19 39.82 7.62
CA THR A 161 -19.41 41.17 7.06
C THR A 161 -20.86 41.45 6.66
N VAL A 162 -21.62 40.45 6.21
CA VAL A 162 -23.06 40.58 5.91
C VAL A 162 -23.87 40.77 7.19
N ARG A 163 -23.48 40.14 8.30
CA ARG A 163 -24.11 40.30 9.62
C ARG A 163 -23.93 41.70 10.21
N GLU A 164 -22.87 42.41 9.83
CA GLU A 164 -22.69 43.82 10.19
C GLU A 164 -23.63 44.76 9.41
N LYS A 165 -24.35 44.28 8.39
CA LYS A 165 -25.34 45.06 7.61
C LYS A 165 -26.79 44.75 8.07
N PRO A 166 -27.54 45.73 8.60
CA PRO A 166 -28.79 45.50 9.33
C PRO A 166 -30.02 45.04 8.51
N ASN A 167 -29.93 44.83 7.19
CA ASN A 167 -31.13 44.69 6.33
C ASN A 167 -31.23 43.40 5.47
N THR A 168 -30.44 42.35 5.71
CA THR A 168 -30.51 41.10 4.89
C THR A 168 -30.48 39.81 5.70
N GLU A 169 -31.04 39.84 6.91
CA GLU A 169 -31.29 38.63 7.68
C GLU A 169 -32.64 38.03 7.27
N GLN A 170 -32.64 36.86 6.59
CA GLN A 170 -33.47 35.73 7.05
C GLN A 170 -33.42 34.45 6.22
N PHE A 171 -32.97 34.40 4.96
CA PHE A 171 -33.34 33.23 4.11
C PHE A 171 -32.24 32.44 3.40
N LEU A 172 -30.97 32.85 3.41
CA LEU A 172 -29.94 32.17 2.59
C LEU A 172 -28.95 31.30 3.36
N LEU A 173 -28.65 31.65 4.62
CA LEU A 173 -27.68 30.99 5.48
C LEU A 173 -28.03 29.53 5.87
N PRO A 174 -29.27 29.21 6.29
CA PRO A 174 -29.61 27.87 6.75
C PRO A 174 -29.52 26.83 5.62
N ASN A 175 -29.91 27.21 4.41
CA ASN A 175 -30.05 26.26 3.30
C ASN A 175 -28.70 25.80 2.71
N LEU A 176 -27.68 26.65 2.72
CA LEU A 176 -26.38 26.32 2.16
C LEU A 176 -25.59 25.37 3.09
N LEU A 177 -25.56 25.65 4.40
CA LEU A 177 -24.88 24.81 5.39
C LEU A 177 -25.58 23.45 5.58
N GLN A 178 -26.93 23.41 5.57
CA GLN A 178 -27.71 22.18 5.69
C GLN A 178 -27.46 21.20 4.53
N SER A 179 -27.05 21.69 3.35
CA SER A 179 -26.76 20.83 2.19
C SER A 179 -25.33 20.27 2.18
N VAL A 180 -24.36 21.03 2.70
CA VAL A 180 -22.93 20.69 2.62
C VAL A 180 -22.52 19.78 3.78
N ILE A 181 -23.03 20.01 5.00
CA ILE A 181 -22.65 19.28 6.21
C ILE A 181 -22.99 17.78 6.14
N PRO A 182 -24.19 17.34 5.68
CA PRO A 182 -24.51 15.92 5.55
C PRO A 182 -23.67 15.21 4.50
N MET A 183 -23.33 15.88 3.38
CA MET A 183 -22.46 15.32 2.35
C MET A 183 -21.03 15.10 2.85
N VAL A 184 -20.51 16.04 3.65
CA VAL A 184 -19.19 15.92 4.28
C VAL A 184 -19.18 14.81 5.34
N LEU A 185 -20.20 14.74 6.20
CA LEU A 185 -20.35 13.68 7.21
C LEU A 185 -20.54 12.27 6.62
N LEU A 186 -21.27 12.15 5.51
CA LEU A 186 -21.48 10.85 4.84
C LEU A 186 -20.20 10.35 4.17
N ARG A 187 -19.43 11.23 3.51
CA ARG A 187 -18.09 10.88 2.99
C ARG A 187 -17.10 10.53 4.10
N LEU A 188 -17.16 11.24 5.22
CA LEU A 188 -16.34 10.99 6.42
C LEU A 188 -16.56 9.60 7.03
N ARG A 189 -17.82 9.15 7.15
CA ARG A 189 -18.14 7.81 7.65
C ARG A 189 -17.59 6.70 6.75
N VAL A 190 -17.61 6.92 5.43
CA VAL A 190 -17.05 5.99 4.43
C VAL A 190 -15.53 5.92 4.53
N CYS A 191 -14.85 7.06 4.72
CA CYS A 191 -13.38 7.10 4.87
C CYS A 191 -12.90 6.45 6.18
N ARG A 192 -13.58 6.71 7.32
CA ARG A 192 -13.26 6.09 8.62
C ARG A 192 -13.48 4.57 8.60
N GLY A 193 -14.59 4.10 8.03
CA GLY A 193 -14.85 2.66 7.92
C GLY A 193 -13.88 1.91 6.99
N LYS A 194 -13.24 2.58 6.03
CA LYS A 194 -12.16 2.00 5.22
C LYS A 194 -10.81 1.98 5.95
N ALA A 195 -10.51 3.00 6.77
CA ALA A 195 -9.30 3.07 7.58
C ALA A 195 -9.27 2.03 8.72
N GLU A 196 -10.42 1.69 9.29
CA GLU A 196 -10.54 0.67 10.34
C GLU A 196 -10.44 -0.75 9.76
N ARG A 197 -11.07 -1.02 8.61
CA ARG A 197 -10.93 -2.32 7.91
C ARG A 197 -9.52 -2.62 7.38
N GLY A 198 -8.74 -1.58 7.04
CA GLY A 198 -7.33 -1.74 6.65
C GLY A 198 -6.39 -2.09 7.83
N ARG A 199 -6.81 -1.82 9.07
CA ARG A 199 -6.07 -2.21 10.29
C ARG A 199 -6.37 -3.66 10.71
N GLU A 200 -7.59 -4.13 10.54
CA GLU A 200 -7.98 -5.50 10.92
C GLU A 200 -7.35 -6.59 10.04
N THR A 201 -7.07 -6.30 8.77
CA THR A 201 -6.40 -7.25 7.86
C THR A 201 -4.87 -7.30 8.02
N GLY A 202 -4.26 -6.33 8.71
CA GLY A 202 -2.82 -6.29 9.00
C GLY A 202 -2.41 -6.91 10.33
N GLY A 203 -3.36 -7.36 11.16
CA GLY A 203 -3.13 -7.72 12.57
C GLY A 203 -3.28 -9.20 12.95
N LYS A 204 -3.43 -10.13 11.99
CA LYS A 204 -3.57 -11.57 12.30
C LYS A 204 -2.67 -12.46 11.43
N THR A 205 -1.35 -12.35 11.59
CA THR A 205 -0.46 -13.51 11.44
C THR A 205 -0.38 -14.23 12.78
N LYS A 206 -1.38 -15.08 13.06
CA LYS A 206 -1.21 -16.12 14.06
C LYS A 206 -0.27 -17.15 13.43
N ALA A 207 0.97 -17.19 13.90
CA ALA A 207 1.96 -18.18 13.48
C ALA A 207 1.38 -19.59 13.66
N GLU A 208 1.14 -20.27 12.55
CA GLU A 208 0.85 -21.70 12.52
C GLU A 208 2.18 -22.44 12.66
N PRO A 209 2.33 -23.41 13.58
CA PRO A 209 3.57 -24.14 13.71
C PRO A 209 3.76 -25.04 12.49
N SER A 210 4.90 -24.84 11.84
CA SER A 210 5.42 -25.60 10.70
C SER A 210 5.25 -27.12 10.91
N ARG A 211 4.28 -27.74 10.21
CA ARG A 211 4.28 -29.19 10.02
C ARG A 211 5.44 -29.53 9.10
N ARG A 212 6.55 -29.97 9.69
CA ARG A 212 7.60 -30.73 9.01
C ARG A 212 6.94 -31.82 8.15
N ARG A 213 7.13 -31.77 6.82
CA ARG A 213 6.89 -32.96 6.01
C ARG A 213 8.07 -33.91 6.25
N PRO A 214 7.83 -35.19 6.57
CA PRO A 214 8.89 -36.17 6.65
C PRO A 214 9.42 -36.44 5.24
N GLY A 215 10.73 -36.52 5.13
CA GLY A 215 11.42 -36.95 3.91
C GLY A 215 10.86 -38.28 3.44
N LYS A 216 10.49 -38.33 2.16
CA LYS A 216 10.30 -39.60 1.48
C LYS A 216 11.66 -40.07 1.00
N TYR A 217 12.22 -41.02 1.74
CA TYR A 217 13.17 -41.98 1.20
C TYR A 217 12.42 -43.03 0.35
N PHE A 218 13.10 -43.53 -0.69
CA PHE A 218 12.78 -44.67 -1.59
C PHE A 218 11.67 -44.44 -2.64
N LEU A 219 11.82 -44.78 -3.93
CA LEU A 219 12.74 -45.67 -4.66
C LEU A 219 13.45 -44.96 -5.83
#